data_AF-A0A943DL40-F1
#
_entry.id   AF-A0A943DL40-F1
#
_cell.length_a   1.000
_cell.length_b   1.000
_cell.length_c   1.000
_cell.angle_alpha   90.00
_cell.angle_beta   90.00
_cell.angle_gamma   90.00
#
_symmetry.space_group_name_H-M   'P 1'
#
loop_
_entity.id
_entity.type
_entity.pdbx_description
1 polymer ?
#
loop_
_entity_poly.entity_id
_entity_poly.type
_entity_poly.pdbx_seq_one_letter_code
_entity_poly.pdbx_strand_id
1 'polypeptide(L)'
;MAKNKRKNGIIVELYRNYGFIKSSDGQIYPFSITKEMLEVDGGVEYIRYSKDVSFIVEKTFLRTEDILEAKEIYFEGVLNFEARQSPEPYLKRVRSTFDCFNIFIPSKENMDQYYLKNNNPGSLISNDFTGMFNLHTMEKELSEFHEEILKTEDDTLYEWLKLNGFQPYMLDYLVIGVFESRKTLKEKFGIEFEKQKMHTVKDIVLLNKIDKSFRSFLLKSILGIENSYKSLISRISTQEEGGIEIANKLVVYWESSDDNKKNNQLKRAIQKNKFLTYSNQYDYVQGEPVVMIDDILDQIELSSLEGLLTKFDEFMLETLQDGGRFFSPWIHDIVEEKEFLRSLTSIRNAAAHDRPIIPLLFSNEQNPNNILELSMNSMNHKLEEWKVYNTVLMVLQEEFQLQKVESEEYIFSLYNNIYRRAWFELNFIYNRFVGLFESELYKTFLENLEQVFSNKKYDEKDYKLVDIPDTKMSDATHSKSIYEILKMDYTLAEKVAEHKQKKELPKKLEKYAKLACGKI
;
A
#
# COMPACT_ATOMS: atom_id res chain seq x y z
N MET A 1 -23.51 17.53 -21.34
CA MET A 1 -22.20 17.97 -20.81
C MET A 1 -22.42 19.24 -20.00
N ALA A 2 -22.38 19.16 -18.67
CA ALA A 2 -22.43 20.35 -17.83
C ALA A 2 -21.09 21.10 -17.99
N LYS A 3 -21.12 22.39 -18.35
CA LYS A 3 -19.93 23.24 -18.37
C LYS A 3 -19.34 23.25 -16.95
N ASN A 4 -18.10 22.78 -16.78
CA ASN A 4 -17.38 22.92 -15.51
C ASN A 4 -17.34 24.41 -15.16
N LYS A 5 -17.99 24.78 -14.06
CA LYS A 5 -18.07 26.17 -13.60
C LYS A 5 -16.68 26.58 -13.12
N ARG A 6 -16.15 27.68 -13.66
CA ARG A 6 -14.88 28.24 -13.18
C ARG A 6 -15.00 28.69 -11.73
N LYS A 7 -13.96 28.39 -10.97
CA LYS A 7 -13.74 28.87 -9.60
C LYS A 7 -12.62 29.90 -9.59
N ASN A 8 -12.67 30.79 -8.61
CA ASN A 8 -11.58 31.72 -8.32
C ASN A 8 -10.87 31.25 -7.05
N GLY A 9 -9.57 31.49 -6.97
CA GLY A 9 -8.78 31.13 -5.81
C GLY A 9 -7.44 31.84 -5.78
N ILE A 10 -6.68 31.53 -4.73
CA ILE A 10 -5.32 32.04 -4.53
C ILE A 10 -4.32 30.89 -4.50
N ILE A 11 -3.22 31.01 -5.23
CA ILE A 11 -2.08 30.11 -5.07
C ILE A 11 -1.48 30.34 -3.68
N VAL A 12 -1.45 29.28 -2.87
CA VAL A 12 -0.94 29.31 -1.48
C VAL A 12 0.46 28.74 -1.36
N GLU A 13 0.80 27.77 -2.20
CA GLU A 13 2.11 27.12 -2.22
C GLU A 13 2.50 26.72 -3.64
N LEU A 14 3.80 26.82 -3.92
CA LEU A 14 4.40 26.41 -5.18
C LEU A 14 5.56 25.45 -4.91
N TYR A 15 5.61 24.41 -5.71
CA TYR A 15 6.70 23.47 -5.81
C TYR A 15 7.19 23.44 -7.25
N ARG A 16 8.31 22.74 -7.45
CA ARG A 16 8.95 22.63 -8.76
C ARG A 16 8.01 22.25 -9.92
N ASN A 17 7.06 21.35 -9.67
CA ASN A 17 6.22 20.72 -10.70
C ASN A 17 4.73 20.85 -10.44
N TYR A 18 4.34 21.34 -9.27
CA TYR A 18 2.93 21.47 -8.89
C TYR A 18 2.78 22.59 -7.87
N GLY A 19 1.54 22.97 -7.57
CA GLY A 19 1.24 23.89 -6.48
C GLY A 19 -0.15 23.62 -5.92
N PHE A 20 -0.56 24.47 -4.99
CA PHE A 20 -1.86 24.39 -4.34
C PHE A 20 -2.63 25.70 -4.48
N ILE A 21 -3.89 25.61 -4.88
CA ILE A 21 -4.82 26.74 -4.97
C ILE A 21 -5.87 26.62 -3.88
N LYS A 22 -5.99 27.64 -3.02
CA LYS A 22 -7.10 27.80 -2.09
C LYS A 22 -8.23 28.58 -2.77
N SER A 23 -9.33 27.89 -3.04
CA SER A 23 -10.56 28.46 -3.60
C SER A 23 -11.25 29.40 -2.60
N SER A 24 -12.14 30.26 -3.10
CA SER A 24 -12.95 31.17 -2.28
C SER A 24 -13.84 30.47 -1.25
N ASP A 25 -14.19 29.20 -1.48
CA ASP A 25 -14.92 28.33 -0.54
C ASP A 25 -14.02 27.69 0.54
N GLY A 26 -12.73 28.04 0.55
CA GLY A 26 -11.74 27.55 1.52
C GLY A 26 -11.10 26.21 1.16
N GLN A 27 -11.58 25.53 0.12
CA GLN A 27 -11.05 24.24 -0.34
C GLN A 27 -9.71 24.43 -1.05
N ILE A 28 -8.80 23.45 -0.90
CA ILE A 28 -7.49 23.46 -1.59
C ILE A 28 -7.49 22.42 -2.71
N TYR A 29 -7.00 22.83 -3.88
CA TYR A 29 -6.86 21.98 -5.06
C TYR A 29 -5.41 21.94 -5.51
N PRO A 30 -4.81 20.74 -5.70
CA PRO A 30 -3.52 20.63 -6.37
C PRO A 30 -3.63 21.00 -7.85
N PHE A 31 -2.54 21.49 -8.43
CA PHE A 31 -2.42 21.68 -9.86
C PHE A 31 -1.01 21.41 -10.36
N SER A 32 -0.88 21.01 -11.62
CA SER A 32 0.42 20.77 -12.26
C SER A 32 0.95 22.04 -12.92
N ILE A 33 2.25 22.33 -12.76
CA ILE A 33 2.94 23.40 -13.48
C ILE A 33 3.06 22.99 -14.96
N THR A 34 2.55 23.82 -15.87
CA THR A 34 2.61 23.57 -17.31
C THR A 34 3.81 24.26 -17.95
N LYS A 35 4.17 23.86 -19.17
CA LYS A 35 5.26 24.52 -19.93
C LYS A 35 5.00 26.01 -20.18
N GLU A 36 3.73 26.41 -20.28
CA GLU A 36 3.30 27.80 -20.51
C GLU A 36 3.50 28.69 -19.27
N MET A 37 3.69 28.06 -18.10
CA MET A 37 4.03 28.73 -16.85
C MET A 37 5.54 28.85 -16.66
N LEU A 38 6.38 28.37 -17.58
CA LEU A 38 7.83 28.41 -17.43
C LEU A 38 8.43 29.49 -18.33
N GLU A 39 9.33 30.30 -17.76
CA GLU A 39 10.15 31.27 -18.50
C GLU A 39 11.63 31.05 -18.16
N VAL A 40 12.51 31.29 -19.13
CA VAL A 40 13.96 31.16 -18.93
C VAL A 40 14.59 32.53 -19.13
N ASP A 41 15.30 33.00 -18.12
CA ASP A 41 16.09 34.24 -18.17
C ASP A 41 17.46 33.99 -17.55
N GLY A 42 18.52 34.45 -18.23
CA GLY A 42 19.90 34.29 -17.75
C GLY A 42 20.35 32.84 -17.48
N GLY A 43 19.72 31.84 -18.10
CA GLY A 43 19.97 30.41 -17.84
C GLY A 43 19.30 29.85 -16.59
N VAL A 44 18.47 30.64 -15.91
CA VAL A 44 17.63 30.23 -14.79
C VAL A 44 16.19 30.07 -15.29
N GLU A 45 15.56 28.95 -14.94
CA GLU A 45 14.16 28.71 -15.24
C GLU A 45 13.28 29.21 -14.08
N TYR A 46 12.23 29.96 -14.40
CA TYR A 46 11.29 30.55 -13.45
C TYR A 46 9.89 30.00 -13.69
N ILE A 47 9.14 29.81 -12.60
CA ILE A 47 7.70 29.60 -12.63
C ILE A 47 7.05 30.98 -12.65
N ARG A 48 6.44 31.32 -13.79
CA ARG A 48 5.55 32.46 -13.94
C ARG A 48 4.17 32.11 -13.41
N TYR A 49 3.67 32.90 -12.46
CA TYR A 49 2.35 32.71 -11.88
C TYR A 49 1.71 34.04 -11.47
N SER A 50 0.39 34.07 -11.33
CA SER A 50 -0.27 35.10 -10.52
C SER A 50 -0.83 34.49 -9.26
N LYS A 51 -0.81 35.25 -8.15
CA LYS A 51 -1.38 34.78 -6.89
C LYS A 51 -2.89 34.55 -7.04
N ASP A 52 -3.59 35.43 -7.75
CA ASP A 52 -5.02 35.33 -8.01
C ASP A 52 -5.26 34.60 -9.33
N VAL A 53 -6.07 33.55 -9.28
CA VAL A 53 -6.30 32.65 -10.42
C VAL A 53 -7.76 32.27 -10.60
N SER A 54 -8.15 32.01 -11.84
CA SER A 54 -9.39 31.30 -12.18
C SER A 54 -9.08 29.93 -12.79
N PHE A 55 -9.87 28.91 -12.47
CA PHE A 55 -9.60 27.52 -12.86
C PHE A 55 -10.88 26.69 -12.92
N ILE A 56 -10.80 25.50 -13.52
CA ILE A 56 -11.83 24.47 -13.44
C ILE A 56 -11.36 23.33 -12.54
N VAL A 57 -12.31 22.63 -11.92
CA VAL A 57 -12.02 21.45 -11.11
C VAL A 57 -12.36 20.21 -11.92
N GLU A 58 -11.40 19.31 -12.07
CA GLU A 58 -11.59 18.03 -12.74
C GLU A 58 -11.24 16.87 -11.81
N LYS A 59 -11.92 15.75 -12.04
CA LYS A 59 -11.68 14.51 -11.30
C LYS A 59 -10.54 13.75 -11.97
N THR A 60 -9.43 13.56 -11.26
CA THR A 60 -8.23 12.87 -11.74
C THR A 60 -8.00 11.61 -10.91
N PHE A 61 -7.73 10.47 -11.55
CA PHE A 61 -7.40 9.23 -10.84
C PHE A 61 -5.91 9.17 -10.52
N LEU A 62 -5.55 9.22 -9.23
CA LEU A 62 -4.18 9.19 -8.75
C LEU A 62 -4.04 8.18 -7.60
N ARG A 63 -3.10 7.23 -7.75
CA ARG A 63 -2.78 6.18 -6.75
C ARG A 63 -4.05 5.49 -6.21
N THR A 64 -4.84 4.93 -7.12
CA THR A 64 -6.08 4.16 -6.86
C THR A 64 -7.28 4.94 -6.33
N GLU A 65 -7.18 6.27 -6.21
CA GLU A 65 -8.26 7.12 -5.73
C GLU A 65 -8.55 8.25 -6.71
N ASP A 66 -9.77 8.74 -6.64
CA ASP A 66 -10.20 9.91 -7.37
C ASP A 66 -9.93 11.18 -6.56
N ILE A 67 -9.11 12.08 -7.10
CA ILE A 67 -8.82 13.40 -6.52
C ILE A 67 -9.44 14.52 -7.37
N LEU A 68 -9.67 15.67 -6.74
CA LEU A 68 -10.10 16.90 -7.43
C LEU A 68 -8.88 17.76 -7.73
N GLU A 69 -8.51 17.89 -9.00
CA GLU A 69 -7.36 18.67 -9.47
C GLU A 69 -7.84 19.96 -10.14
N ALA A 70 -7.13 21.07 -9.90
CA ALA A 70 -7.35 22.31 -10.63
C ALA A 70 -6.68 22.22 -12.02
N LYS A 71 -7.48 22.46 -13.07
CA LYS A 71 -7.08 22.46 -14.48
C LYS A 71 -7.45 23.80 -15.13
N GLU A 72 -6.88 24.03 -16.31
CA GLU A 72 -7.06 25.27 -17.09
C GLU A 72 -6.93 26.52 -16.21
N ILE A 73 -5.73 26.76 -15.66
CA ILE A 73 -5.48 27.88 -14.75
C ILE A 73 -5.21 29.15 -15.53
N TYR A 74 -5.90 30.22 -15.17
CA TYR A 74 -5.74 31.55 -15.73
C TYR A 74 -5.32 32.52 -14.64
N PHE A 75 -4.33 33.34 -14.96
CA PHE A 75 -3.77 34.34 -14.07
C PHE A 75 -4.59 35.63 -14.18
N GLU A 76 -5.20 36.05 -13.07
CA GLU A 76 -6.13 37.17 -13.02
C GLU A 76 -5.50 38.43 -12.39
N GLY A 77 -4.29 38.32 -11.85
CA GLY A 77 -3.59 39.40 -11.16
C GLY A 77 -2.19 39.70 -11.71
N VAL A 78 -1.36 40.32 -10.85
CA VAL A 78 0.04 40.62 -11.17
C VAL A 78 0.83 39.33 -11.34
N LEU A 79 1.65 39.28 -12.39
CA LEU A 79 2.56 38.19 -12.65
C LEU A 79 3.79 38.30 -11.75
N ASN A 80 4.10 37.18 -11.09
CA ASN A 80 5.28 36.97 -10.27
C ASN A 80 6.12 35.85 -10.91
N PHE A 81 7.39 35.81 -10.51
CA PHE A 81 8.37 34.85 -10.99
C PHE A 81 9.08 34.22 -9.81
N GLU A 82 8.93 32.90 -9.66
CA GLU A 82 9.64 32.13 -8.64
C GLU A 82 10.70 31.27 -9.31
N ALA A 83 11.95 31.37 -8.87
CA ALA A 83 13.02 30.55 -9.44
C ALA A 83 12.70 29.06 -9.24
N ARG A 84 12.66 28.30 -10.33
CA ARG A 84 12.29 26.89 -10.28
C ARG A 84 13.43 26.12 -9.63
N GLN A 85 13.13 25.43 -8.54
CA GLN A 85 14.12 24.65 -7.81
C GLN A 85 14.76 23.57 -8.69
N SER A 86 16.09 23.55 -8.75
CA SER A 86 16.87 22.49 -9.42
C SER A 86 16.77 21.17 -8.65
N PRO A 87 16.85 20.00 -9.33
CA PRO A 87 16.84 18.72 -8.64
C PRO A 87 18.12 18.62 -7.82
N GLU A 88 17.97 18.34 -6.52
CA GLU A 88 19.15 18.10 -5.69
C GLU A 88 19.86 16.80 -6.12
N PRO A 89 21.19 16.81 -6.25
CA PRO A 89 21.98 15.60 -6.47
C PRO A 89 21.72 14.55 -5.40
N TYR A 90 21.82 13.27 -5.76
CA TYR A 90 21.49 12.15 -4.87
C TYR A 90 22.19 12.23 -3.50
N LEU A 91 23.51 12.39 -3.47
CA LEU A 91 24.27 12.41 -2.21
C LEU A 91 23.99 13.65 -1.36
N LYS A 92 23.69 14.79 -2.00
CA LYS A 92 23.22 15.98 -1.28
C LYS A 92 21.88 15.71 -0.59
N ARG A 93 20.94 15.04 -1.27
CA ARG A 93 19.68 14.59 -0.66
C ARG A 93 19.91 13.62 0.49
N VAL A 94 20.83 12.67 0.33
CA VAL A 94 21.17 11.75 1.43
C VAL A 94 21.62 12.53 2.66
N ARG A 95 22.56 13.48 2.50
CA ARG A 95 23.06 14.29 3.61
C ARG A 95 21.96 15.13 4.26
N SER A 96 21.13 15.83 3.47
CA SER A 96 20.06 16.67 4.01
C SER A 96 18.96 15.85 4.70
N THR A 97 18.57 14.71 4.13
CA THR A 97 17.61 13.80 4.76
C THR A 97 18.19 13.16 6.03
N PHE A 98 19.45 12.71 6.00
CA PHE A 98 20.10 12.12 7.18
C PHE A 98 20.22 13.12 8.31
N ASP A 99 20.61 14.37 8.02
CA ASP A 99 20.62 15.44 9.00
C ASP A 99 19.21 15.70 9.55
N CYS A 100 18.18 15.75 8.70
CA CYS A 100 16.79 15.97 9.12
C CYS A 100 16.29 14.93 10.14
N PHE A 101 16.71 13.67 10.02
CA PHE A 101 16.29 12.56 10.88
C PHE A 101 17.36 12.07 11.86
N ASN A 102 18.40 12.88 12.11
CA ASN A 102 19.49 12.57 13.05
C ASN A 102 20.22 11.24 12.77
N ILE A 103 20.43 10.91 11.49
CA ILE A 103 21.20 9.75 11.06
C ILE A 103 22.69 10.11 11.02
N PHE A 104 23.51 9.32 11.70
CA PHE A 104 24.96 9.51 11.74
C PHE A 104 25.64 9.18 10.40
N ILE A 105 26.47 10.13 9.94
CA ILE A 105 27.45 9.93 8.86
C ILE A 105 28.86 10.06 9.48
N PRO A 106 29.74 9.04 9.37
CA PRO A 106 31.11 9.15 9.87
C PRO A 106 31.92 10.21 9.12
N SER A 107 33.05 10.63 9.68
CA SER A 107 34.01 11.46 8.94
C SER A 107 34.58 10.72 7.72
N LYS A 108 35.07 11.48 6.73
CA LYS A 108 35.68 10.92 5.53
C LYS A 108 36.78 9.91 5.86
N GLU A 109 37.67 10.22 6.79
CA GLU A 109 38.79 9.35 7.17
C GLU A 109 38.30 8.01 7.73
N ASN A 110 37.25 8.04 8.55
CA ASN A 110 36.66 6.83 9.12
C ASN A 110 35.95 5.98 8.04
N MET A 111 35.29 6.63 7.08
CA MET A 111 34.67 5.94 5.95
C MET A 111 35.72 5.34 5.00
N ASP A 112 36.80 6.06 4.70
CA ASP A 112 37.92 5.60 3.88
C ASP A 112 38.57 4.35 4.53
N GLN A 113 38.89 4.43 5.83
CA GLN A 113 39.42 3.28 6.57
C GLN A 113 38.47 2.08 6.56
N TYR A 114 37.17 2.32 6.71
CA TYR A 114 36.16 1.26 6.64
C TYR A 114 36.12 0.63 5.25
N TYR A 115 36.16 1.43 4.19
CA TYR A 115 36.16 0.96 2.81
C TYR A 115 37.38 0.08 2.51
N LEU A 116 38.58 0.59 2.82
CA LEU A 116 39.84 -0.13 2.57
C LEU A 116 39.92 -1.44 3.36
N LYS A 117 39.42 -1.46 4.60
CA LYS A 117 39.37 -2.69 5.42
C LYS A 117 38.46 -3.76 4.81
N ASN A 118 37.32 -3.38 4.24
CA ASN A 118 36.34 -4.32 3.67
C ASN A 118 36.60 -4.68 2.20
N ASN A 119 37.49 -3.95 1.51
CA ASN A 119 37.90 -4.21 0.13
C ASN A 119 39.40 -4.52 0.01
N ASN A 120 40.01 -5.07 1.06
CA ASN A 120 41.44 -5.37 1.04
C ASN A 120 41.75 -6.43 -0.05
N PRO A 121 42.57 -6.10 -1.07
CA PRO A 121 42.89 -6.99 -2.19
C PRO A 121 43.45 -8.34 -1.76
N GLY A 122 44.26 -8.39 -0.69
CA GLY A 122 44.85 -9.63 -0.17
C GLY A 122 43.82 -10.62 0.40
N SER A 123 42.59 -10.17 0.66
CA SER A 123 41.46 -11.03 1.06
C SER A 123 40.57 -11.45 -0.11
N LEU A 124 40.64 -10.74 -1.25
CA LEU A 124 39.85 -10.99 -2.46
C LEU A 124 40.56 -11.94 -3.43
N ILE A 125 41.89 -11.96 -3.41
CA ILE A 125 42.71 -12.86 -4.23
C ILE A 125 42.86 -14.18 -3.45
N SER A 126 42.03 -15.17 -3.76
CA SER A 126 42.15 -16.53 -3.20
C SER A 126 43.44 -17.22 -3.68
N ASN A 127 44.01 -18.10 -2.84
CA ASN A 127 45.19 -18.92 -3.14
C ASN A 127 45.12 -19.76 -4.45
N ASP A 128 43.94 -19.88 -5.06
CA ASP A 128 43.70 -20.58 -6.33
C ASP A 128 44.19 -19.82 -7.58
N PHE A 129 44.61 -18.56 -7.46
CA PHE A 129 45.17 -17.77 -8.57
C PHE A 129 46.68 -17.96 -8.81
N THR A 130 47.29 -18.96 -8.16
CA THR A 130 48.74 -19.21 -8.11
C THR A 130 49.41 -19.59 -9.44
N GLY A 131 48.68 -19.60 -10.56
CA GLY A 131 49.14 -20.16 -11.83
C GLY A 131 49.95 -19.26 -12.77
N MET A 132 49.70 -17.95 -12.89
CA MET A 132 50.28 -17.18 -14.02
C MET A 132 50.47 -15.67 -13.86
N PHE A 133 50.12 -15.05 -12.72
CA PHE A 133 50.26 -13.59 -12.53
C PHE A 133 51.07 -13.25 -11.28
N ASN A 134 51.85 -12.17 -11.33
CA ASN A 134 52.58 -11.65 -10.18
C ASN A 134 51.56 -11.07 -9.17
N LEU A 135 51.21 -11.87 -8.15
CA LEU A 135 50.22 -11.54 -7.12
C LEU A 135 50.49 -10.15 -6.50
N HIS A 136 51.75 -9.80 -6.30
CA HIS A 136 52.14 -8.50 -5.76
C HIS A 136 51.79 -7.32 -6.68
N THR A 137 51.86 -7.52 -8.00
CA THR A 137 51.45 -6.50 -8.98
C THR A 137 49.95 -6.31 -8.98
N MET A 138 49.16 -7.40 -8.91
CA MET A 138 47.69 -7.31 -8.82
C MET A 138 47.21 -6.68 -7.52
N GLU A 139 47.81 -7.03 -6.38
CA GLU A 139 47.48 -6.41 -5.08
C GLU A 139 47.73 -4.91 -5.10
N LYS A 140 48.83 -4.49 -5.73
CA LYS A 140 49.18 -3.08 -5.88
C LYS A 140 48.21 -2.36 -6.81
N GLU A 141 47.93 -2.92 -7.99
CA GLU A 141 46.98 -2.34 -8.95
C GLU A 141 45.56 -2.22 -8.38
N LEU A 142 45.09 -3.23 -7.63
CA LEU A 142 43.79 -3.18 -6.95
C LEU A 142 43.77 -2.14 -5.83
N SER A 143 44.86 -2.02 -5.07
CA SER A 143 44.99 -0.99 -4.03
C SER A 143 44.93 0.41 -4.65
N GLU A 144 45.69 0.65 -5.72
CA GLU A 144 45.68 1.91 -6.46
C GLU A 144 44.29 2.20 -7.05
N PHE A 145 43.61 1.20 -7.61
CA PHE A 145 42.23 1.33 -8.09
C PHE A 145 41.24 1.74 -6.99
N HIS A 146 41.33 1.11 -5.80
CA HIS A 146 40.48 1.44 -4.67
C HIS A 146 40.73 2.86 -4.13
N GLU A 147 41.98 3.30 -4.10
CA GLU A 147 42.33 4.70 -3.78
C GLU A 147 41.81 5.68 -4.83
N GLU A 148 41.84 5.30 -6.12
CA GLU A 148 41.29 6.12 -7.20
C GLU A 148 39.76 6.26 -7.18
N ILE A 149 39.05 5.38 -6.50
CA ILE A 149 37.59 5.51 -6.28
C ILE A 149 37.32 6.58 -5.22
N LEU A 150 38.10 6.65 -4.14
CA LEU A 150 37.85 7.52 -2.98
C LEU A 150 38.35 8.98 -3.15
N LYS A 151 38.17 9.54 -4.35
CA LYS A 151 38.70 10.88 -4.72
C LYS A 151 38.02 12.01 -3.97
N THR A 152 36.69 11.96 -3.86
CA THR A 152 35.90 12.99 -3.19
C THR A 152 35.19 12.45 -1.96
N GLU A 153 34.75 13.35 -1.07
CA GLU A 153 33.92 12.96 0.08
C GLU A 153 32.61 12.28 -0.35
N ASP A 154 32.09 12.65 -1.51
CA ASP A 154 30.88 12.08 -2.08
C ASP A 154 31.13 10.66 -2.62
N ASP A 155 32.26 10.41 -3.28
CA ASP A 155 32.65 9.05 -3.70
C ASP A 155 32.81 8.13 -2.49
N THR A 156 33.49 8.60 -1.44
CA THR A 156 33.65 7.89 -0.17
C THR A 156 32.30 7.60 0.48
N LEU A 157 31.40 8.59 0.56
CA LEU A 157 30.07 8.41 1.14
C LEU A 157 29.25 7.37 0.36
N TYR A 158 29.29 7.41 -0.97
CA TYR A 158 28.57 6.48 -1.83
C TYR A 158 28.98 5.03 -1.56
N GLU A 159 30.28 4.76 -1.57
CA GLU A 159 30.78 3.40 -1.32
C GLU A 159 30.57 2.95 0.13
N TRP A 160 30.68 3.86 1.11
CA TRP A 160 30.37 3.54 2.50
C TRP A 160 28.90 3.14 2.68
N LEU A 161 27.95 3.86 2.08
CA LEU A 161 26.53 3.51 2.11
C LEU A 161 26.29 2.11 1.53
N LYS A 162 26.88 1.83 0.37
CA LYS A 162 26.78 0.55 -0.33
C LYS A 162 27.32 -0.61 0.49
N LEU A 163 28.50 -0.45 1.11
CA LEU A 163 29.08 -1.47 2.00
C LEU A 163 28.22 -1.75 3.25
N ASN A 164 27.52 -0.72 3.75
CA ASN A 164 26.56 -0.89 4.85
C ASN A 164 25.21 -1.47 4.40
N GLY A 165 25.04 -1.76 3.11
CA GLY A 165 23.82 -2.35 2.55
C GLY A 165 22.71 -1.35 2.27
N PHE A 166 22.99 -0.05 2.34
CA PHE A 166 22.04 1.00 1.99
C PHE A 166 21.88 1.09 0.47
N GLN A 167 20.64 1.22 0.02
CA GLN A 167 20.30 1.37 -1.41
C GLN A 167 19.55 2.68 -1.61
N PRO A 168 19.61 3.32 -2.79
CA PRO A 168 19.01 4.64 -3.01
C PRO A 168 17.53 4.75 -2.65
N TYR A 169 16.74 3.70 -2.92
CA TYR A 169 15.32 3.65 -2.60
C TYR A 169 15.03 3.63 -1.09
N MET A 170 16.03 3.31 -0.25
CA MET A 170 15.85 3.29 1.21
C MET A 170 15.70 4.68 1.82
N LEU A 171 15.93 5.75 1.06
CA LEU A 171 15.54 7.10 1.47
C LEU A 171 14.03 7.22 1.69
N ASP A 172 13.21 6.41 1.02
CA ASP A 172 11.76 6.42 1.18
C ASP A 172 11.29 5.98 2.58
N TYR A 173 12.17 5.36 3.37
CA TYR A 173 11.89 5.05 4.78
C TYR A 173 12.06 6.25 5.72
N LEU A 174 12.80 7.27 5.30
CA LEU A 174 13.08 8.47 6.09
C LEU A 174 11.98 9.51 5.84
N VAL A 175 10.81 9.22 6.39
CA VAL A 175 9.60 10.06 6.28
C VAL A 175 8.98 10.27 7.66
N ILE A 176 8.34 11.43 7.84
CA ILE A 176 7.60 11.73 9.06
C ILE A 176 6.50 10.67 9.24
N GLY A 177 6.39 10.16 10.46
CA GLY A 177 5.48 9.07 10.80
C GLY A 177 6.15 7.68 10.75
N VAL A 178 7.29 7.53 10.09
CA VAL A 178 8.20 6.39 10.33
C VAL A 178 9.32 6.84 11.26
N PHE A 179 10.04 7.89 10.88
CA PHE A 179 10.99 8.59 11.73
C PHE A 179 10.41 9.91 12.18
N GLU A 180 10.79 10.36 13.38
CA GLU A 180 10.52 11.74 13.80
C GLU A 180 11.68 12.64 13.39
N SER A 181 11.37 13.76 12.74
CA SER A 181 12.40 14.72 12.34
C SER A 181 12.98 15.42 13.56
N ARG A 182 14.24 15.84 13.49
CA ARG A 182 14.92 16.62 14.55
C ARG A 182 14.12 17.87 14.92
N LYS A 183 13.52 18.50 13.92
CA LYS A 183 12.68 19.68 14.07
C LYS A 183 11.39 19.34 14.82
N THR A 184 10.70 18.26 14.43
CA THR A 184 9.48 17.81 15.12
C THR A 184 9.75 17.44 16.57
N LEU A 185 10.82 16.69 16.85
CA LEU A 185 11.25 16.32 18.20
C LEU A 185 11.48 17.56 19.09
N LYS A 186 12.08 18.61 18.54
CA LYS A 186 12.31 19.85 19.27
C LYS A 186 11.03 20.68 19.44
N GLU A 187 10.33 20.97 18.36
CA GLU A 187 9.22 21.93 18.36
C GLU A 187 7.94 21.38 18.98
N LYS A 188 7.62 20.10 18.70
CA LYS A 188 6.38 19.47 19.17
C LYS A 188 6.55 18.78 20.51
N PHE A 189 7.71 18.15 20.75
CA PHE A 189 7.95 17.32 21.93
C PHE A 189 8.95 17.93 22.92
N GLY A 190 9.56 19.08 22.61
CA GLY A 190 10.47 19.77 23.52
C GLY A 190 11.80 19.03 23.76
N ILE A 191 12.17 18.11 22.88
CA ILE A 191 13.40 17.30 23.00
C ILE A 191 14.54 18.04 22.31
N GLU A 192 15.46 18.59 23.11
CA GLU A 192 16.66 19.28 22.61
C GLU A 192 17.56 18.35 21.79
N PHE A 193 18.27 18.93 20.80
CA PHE A 193 19.02 18.18 19.79
C PHE A 193 20.06 17.22 20.38
N GLU A 194 20.69 17.57 21.50
CA GLU A 194 21.69 16.75 22.18
C GLU A 194 21.08 15.54 22.90
N LYS A 195 19.78 15.58 23.19
CA LYS A 195 19.01 14.49 23.81
C LYS A 195 18.30 13.62 22.79
N GLN A 196 18.26 14.03 21.53
CA GLN A 196 17.63 13.27 20.46
C GLN A 196 18.46 12.02 20.15
N LYS A 197 17.78 10.90 19.92
CA LYS A 197 18.42 9.63 19.57
C LYS A 197 19.15 9.78 18.25
N MET A 198 20.44 9.44 18.24
CA MET A 198 21.23 9.37 17.01
C MET A 198 21.06 8.00 16.39
N HIS A 199 20.57 7.98 15.15
CA HIS A 199 20.32 6.76 14.40
C HIS A 199 21.51 6.41 13.50
N THR A 200 21.53 5.19 12.99
CA THR A 200 22.56 4.74 12.06
C THR A 200 21.96 4.21 10.76
N VAL A 201 22.77 4.12 9.71
CA VAL A 201 22.36 3.48 8.45
C VAL A 201 21.89 2.04 8.65
N LYS A 202 22.42 1.33 9.66
CA LYS A 202 21.99 -0.02 10.00
C LYS A 202 20.53 -0.08 10.46
N ASP A 203 20.02 0.97 11.11
CA ASP A 203 18.61 1.03 11.51
C ASP A 203 17.70 1.06 10.28
N ILE A 204 18.08 1.83 9.26
CA ILE A 204 17.33 1.93 7.99
C ILE A 204 17.39 0.61 7.22
N VAL A 205 18.58 0.00 7.16
CA VAL A 205 18.78 -1.29 6.50
C VAL A 205 18.00 -2.40 7.20
N LEU A 206 17.95 -2.40 8.54
CA LEU A 206 17.13 -3.32 9.32
C LEU A 206 15.64 -3.11 9.03
N LEU A 207 15.17 -1.86 9.04
CA LEU A 207 13.78 -1.54 8.70
C LEU A 207 13.41 -2.05 7.30
N ASN A 208 14.29 -1.90 6.31
CA ASN A 208 14.07 -2.43 4.97
C ASN A 208 13.96 -3.98 4.93
N LYS A 209 14.73 -4.69 5.77
CA LYS A 209 14.64 -6.15 5.85
C LYS A 209 13.33 -6.60 6.51
N ILE A 210 12.90 -5.89 7.55
CA ILE A 210 11.61 -6.10 8.21
C ILE A 210 10.46 -5.84 7.22
N ASP A 211 10.52 -4.72 6.50
CA ASP A 211 9.52 -4.36 5.48
C ASP A 211 9.43 -5.43 4.37
N LYS A 212 10.57 -5.96 3.88
CA LYS A 212 10.58 -7.09 2.94
C LYS A 212 9.86 -8.33 3.48
N SER A 213 10.12 -8.71 4.73
CA SER A 213 9.45 -9.83 5.40
C SER A 213 7.94 -9.58 5.47
N PHE A 214 7.54 -8.40 5.94
CA PHE A 214 6.15 -8.01 6.07
C PHE A 214 5.40 -7.94 4.73
N ARG A 215 6.03 -7.45 3.67
CA ARG A 215 5.47 -7.45 2.31
C ARG A 215 5.20 -8.85 1.77
N SER A 216 6.11 -9.79 2.02
CA SER A 216 5.92 -11.19 1.66
C SER A 216 4.71 -11.79 2.38
N PHE A 217 4.55 -11.48 3.67
CA PHE A 217 3.36 -11.86 4.43
C PHE A 217 2.08 -11.27 3.83
N LEU A 218 2.04 -9.96 3.58
CA LEU A 218 0.87 -9.28 3.02
C LEU A 218 0.45 -9.87 1.66
N LEU A 219 1.41 -10.09 0.76
CA LEU A 219 1.13 -10.66 -0.56
C LEU A 219 0.55 -12.07 -0.46
N LYS A 220 1.14 -12.93 0.37
CA LYS A 220 0.64 -14.29 0.62
C LYS A 220 -0.77 -14.28 1.21
N SER A 221 -1.02 -13.41 2.18
CA SER A 221 -2.33 -13.28 2.83
C SER A 221 -3.41 -12.77 1.87
N ILE A 222 -3.10 -11.81 1.01
CA ILE A 222 -4.06 -11.34 -0.01
C ILE A 222 -4.36 -12.45 -1.03
N LEU A 223 -3.35 -13.17 -1.51
CA LEU A 223 -3.57 -14.33 -2.38
C LEU A 223 -4.38 -15.44 -1.69
N GLY A 224 -4.20 -15.61 -0.37
CA GLY A 224 -5.03 -16.48 0.45
C GLY A 224 -6.51 -16.10 0.40
N ILE A 225 -6.84 -14.81 0.59
CA ILE A 225 -8.21 -14.32 0.45
C ILE A 225 -8.76 -14.60 -0.96
N GLU A 226 -8.00 -14.26 -2.02
CA GLU A 226 -8.40 -14.52 -3.40
C GLU A 226 -8.76 -16.00 -3.62
N ASN A 227 -7.88 -16.90 -3.18
CA ASN A 227 -8.07 -18.34 -3.35
C ASN A 227 -9.21 -18.88 -2.47
N SER A 228 -9.40 -18.34 -1.26
CA SER A 228 -10.50 -18.75 -0.38
C SER A 228 -11.87 -18.51 -1.02
N TYR A 229 -12.06 -17.33 -1.63
CA TYR A 229 -13.32 -16.97 -2.27
C TYR A 229 -13.56 -17.74 -3.56
N LYS A 230 -12.51 -17.99 -4.35
CA LYS A 230 -12.59 -18.88 -5.52
C LYS A 230 -12.93 -20.32 -5.12
N SER A 231 -12.28 -20.85 -4.10
CA SER A 231 -12.54 -22.18 -3.55
C SER A 231 -14.01 -22.32 -3.10
N LEU A 232 -14.53 -21.32 -2.39
CA LEU A 232 -15.94 -21.28 -2.00
C LEU A 232 -16.89 -21.31 -3.22
N ILE A 233 -16.62 -20.49 -4.24
CA ILE A 233 -17.41 -20.49 -5.48
C ILE A 233 -17.31 -21.83 -6.20
N SER A 234 -16.11 -22.39 -6.35
CA SER A 234 -15.87 -23.68 -7.00
C SER A 234 -16.63 -24.81 -6.29
N ARG A 235 -16.56 -24.85 -4.96
CA ARG A 235 -17.30 -25.83 -4.15
C ARG A 235 -18.80 -25.72 -4.38
N ILE A 236 -19.37 -24.53 -4.32
CA ILE A 236 -20.80 -24.31 -4.57
C ILE A 236 -21.16 -24.74 -5.99
N SER A 237 -20.34 -24.36 -6.97
CA SER A 237 -20.55 -24.61 -8.39
C SER A 237 -20.48 -26.09 -8.76
N THR A 238 -19.87 -26.92 -7.92
CA THR A 238 -19.66 -28.35 -8.18
C THR A 238 -20.52 -29.28 -7.32
N GLN A 239 -20.90 -28.86 -6.11
CA GLN A 239 -21.50 -29.76 -5.11
C GLN A 239 -22.95 -29.41 -4.74
N GLU A 240 -23.44 -28.22 -5.07
CA GLU A 240 -24.77 -27.77 -4.65
C GLU A 240 -25.77 -27.77 -5.83
N GLU A 241 -26.93 -28.38 -5.62
CA GLU A 241 -28.03 -28.36 -6.58
C GLU A 241 -28.55 -26.92 -6.74
N GLY A 242 -28.47 -26.35 -7.95
CA GLY A 242 -28.69 -24.92 -8.25
C GLY A 242 -27.41 -24.08 -8.30
N GLY A 243 -26.34 -24.48 -7.62
CA GLY A 243 -25.00 -23.87 -7.76
C GLY A 243 -24.41 -24.07 -9.15
N ILE A 244 -24.62 -25.25 -9.76
CA ILE A 244 -24.21 -25.57 -11.14
C ILE A 244 -24.89 -24.63 -12.15
N GLU A 245 -26.17 -24.31 -11.96
CA GLU A 245 -26.91 -23.41 -12.85
C GLU A 245 -26.33 -22.00 -12.80
N ILE A 246 -26.05 -21.49 -11.60
CA ILE A 246 -25.43 -20.19 -11.39
C ILE A 246 -24.04 -20.14 -12.03
N ALA A 247 -23.25 -21.21 -11.90
CA ALA A 247 -21.93 -21.31 -12.52
C ALA A 247 -22.02 -21.24 -14.06
N ASN A 248 -22.97 -21.94 -14.67
CA ASN A 248 -23.21 -21.87 -16.11
C ASN A 248 -23.63 -20.46 -16.56
N LYS A 249 -24.53 -19.80 -15.82
CA LYS A 249 -24.89 -18.39 -16.08
C LYS A 249 -23.66 -17.49 -16.00
N LEU A 250 -22.76 -17.73 -15.05
CA LEU A 250 -21.52 -16.97 -14.89
C LEU A 250 -20.55 -17.17 -16.07
N VAL A 251 -20.36 -18.40 -16.54
CA VAL A 251 -19.54 -18.70 -17.73
C VAL A 251 -20.09 -17.98 -18.95
N VAL A 252 -21.39 -18.11 -19.23
CA VAL A 252 -22.05 -17.42 -20.37
C VAL A 252 -21.91 -15.90 -20.26
N TYR A 253 -22.04 -15.34 -19.06
CA TYR A 253 -21.83 -13.91 -18.84
C TYR A 253 -20.37 -13.48 -19.11
N TRP A 254 -19.38 -14.32 -18.80
CA TRP A 254 -17.99 -14.05 -19.13
C TRP A 254 -17.73 -14.13 -20.63
N GLU A 255 -18.31 -15.12 -21.32
CA GLU A 255 -18.17 -15.34 -22.77
C GLU A 255 -18.81 -14.24 -23.62
N SER A 256 -19.95 -13.72 -23.16
CA SER A 256 -20.71 -12.68 -23.86
C SER A 256 -20.29 -11.25 -23.50
N SER A 257 -19.28 -11.06 -22.64
CA SER A 257 -18.91 -9.73 -22.17
C SER A 257 -18.06 -8.94 -23.18
N ASP A 258 -18.45 -7.70 -23.45
CA ASP A 258 -17.62 -6.74 -24.21
C ASP A 258 -16.43 -6.19 -23.37
N ASP A 259 -16.29 -6.60 -22.12
CA ASP A 259 -15.20 -6.17 -21.24
C ASP A 259 -13.88 -6.83 -21.67
N ASN A 260 -12.94 -6.01 -22.14
CA ASN A 260 -11.59 -6.43 -22.54
C ASN A 260 -10.87 -7.26 -21.47
N LYS A 261 -11.07 -6.98 -20.18
CA LYS A 261 -10.45 -7.72 -19.10
C LYS A 261 -10.99 -9.14 -19.04
N LYS A 262 -12.32 -9.31 -19.10
CA LYS A 262 -12.97 -10.64 -19.10
C LYS A 262 -12.65 -11.42 -20.36
N ASN A 263 -12.64 -10.76 -21.52
CA ASN A 263 -12.21 -11.36 -22.78
C ASN A 263 -10.78 -11.90 -22.73
N ASN A 264 -9.88 -11.15 -22.10
CA ASN A 264 -8.50 -11.60 -21.88
C ASN A 264 -8.42 -12.77 -20.89
N GLN A 265 -9.21 -12.74 -19.81
CA GLN A 265 -9.30 -13.86 -18.86
C GLN A 265 -9.80 -15.13 -19.55
N LEU A 266 -10.88 -15.06 -20.32
CA LEU A 266 -11.42 -16.18 -21.09
C LEU A 266 -10.39 -16.75 -22.08
N LYS A 267 -9.67 -15.88 -22.81
CA LYS A 267 -8.60 -16.32 -23.71
C LYS A 267 -7.49 -17.07 -22.98
N ARG A 268 -7.06 -16.59 -21.79
CA ARG A 268 -6.03 -17.27 -20.98
C ARG A 268 -6.53 -18.60 -20.43
N ALA A 269 -7.78 -18.66 -19.96
CA ALA A 269 -8.42 -19.90 -19.50
C ALA A 269 -8.38 -20.97 -20.60
N ILE A 270 -8.83 -20.62 -21.81
CA ILE A 270 -8.78 -21.50 -22.98
C ILE A 270 -7.33 -21.89 -23.32
N GLN A 271 -6.41 -20.92 -23.38
CA GLN A 271 -5.01 -21.18 -23.76
C GLN A 271 -4.29 -22.11 -22.79
N LYS A 272 -4.54 -21.99 -21.49
CA LYS A 272 -3.92 -22.83 -20.44
C LYS A 272 -4.17 -24.32 -20.67
N ASN A 273 -5.36 -24.68 -21.17
CA ASN A 273 -5.77 -26.07 -21.32
C ASN A 273 -5.50 -26.66 -22.72
N LYS A 274 -5.06 -25.84 -23.69
CA LYS A 274 -4.76 -26.32 -25.04
C LYS A 274 -3.61 -27.34 -25.02
N PHE A 275 -3.77 -28.41 -25.79
CA PHE A 275 -2.75 -29.45 -26.02
C PHE A 275 -2.35 -30.26 -24.78
N LEU A 276 -3.16 -30.25 -23.72
CA LEU A 276 -2.95 -31.09 -22.54
C LEU A 276 -3.70 -32.42 -22.67
N THR A 277 -3.20 -33.49 -22.06
CA THR A 277 -3.80 -34.84 -22.17
C THR A 277 -5.22 -34.93 -21.62
N TYR A 278 -5.56 -34.05 -20.66
CA TYR A 278 -6.91 -33.92 -20.10
C TYR A 278 -7.80 -32.92 -20.85
N SER A 279 -7.31 -32.31 -21.94
CA SER A 279 -8.07 -31.34 -22.75
C SER A 279 -9.26 -31.94 -23.49
N ASN A 280 -9.39 -33.28 -23.51
CA ASN A 280 -10.55 -34.00 -24.04
C ASN A 280 -11.87 -33.65 -23.34
N GLN A 281 -11.82 -33.01 -22.16
CA GLN A 281 -13.00 -32.49 -21.45
C GLN A 281 -13.56 -31.20 -22.08
N TYR A 282 -12.90 -30.64 -23.09
CA TYR A 282 -13.22 -29.33 -23.66
C TYR A 282 -13.36 -29.43 -25.19
N ASP A 283 -14.49 -28.97 -25.73
CA ASP A 283 -14.70 -28.91 -27.18
C ASP A 283 -14.34 -27.52 -27.74
N TYR A 284 -13.07 -27.35 -28.10
CA TYR A 284 -12.59 -26.10 -28.71
C TYR A 284 -12.77 -26.04 -30.23
N VAL A 285 -13.35 -27.07 -30.86
CA VAL A 285 -13.40 -27.24 -32.33
C VAL A 285 -14.80 -26.94 -32.88
N GLN A 286 -15.86 -27.32 -32.17
CA GLN A 286 -17.25 -27.11 -32.61
C GLN A 286 -17.79 -25.69 -32.32
N GLY A 287 -16.97 -24.79 -31.78
CA GLY A 287 -17.32 -23.36 -31.65
C GLY A 287 -18.11 -22.98 -30.40
N GLU A 288 -18.51 -23.93 -29.57
CA GLU A 288 -18.96 -23.70 -28.19
C GLU A 288 -17.80 -24.04 -27.26
N PRO A 289 -16.87 -23.10 -26.96
CA PRO A 289 -15.83 -23.36 -25.99
C PRO A 289 -16.49 -23.62 -24.64
N VAL A 290 -16.66 -24.88 -24.24
CA VAL A 290 -17.14 -25.24 -22.91
C VAL A 290 -16.03 -24.90 -21.91
N VAL A 291 -15.93 -23.64 -21.49
CA VAL A 291 -14.98 -23.22 -20.47
C VAL A 291 -15.55 -23.58 -19.10
N MET A 292 -14.81 -24.36 -18.32
CA MET A 292 -15.24 -24.70 -16.97
C MET A 292 -15.11 -23.47 -16.07
N ILE A 293 -16.02 -23.34 -15.11
CA ILE A 293 -16.00 -22.22 -14.16
C ILE A 293 -14.64 -22.12 -13.44
N ASP A 294 -14.04 -23.24 -13.07
CA ASP A 294 -12.73 -23.28 -12.38
C ASP A 294 -11.61 -22.65 -13.21
N ASP A 295 -11.64 -22.79 -14.54
CA ASP A 295 -10.66 -22.15 -15.41
C ASP A 295 -10.83 -20.63 -15.43
N ILE A 296 -12.07 -20.14 -15.36
CA ILE A 296 -12.35 -18.70 -15.24
C ILE A 296 -11.85 -18.21 -13.87
N LEU A 297 -12.18 -18.92 -12.78
CA LEU A 297 -11.77 -18.58 -11.41
C LEU A 297 -10.25 -18.45 -11.30
N ASP A 298 -9.50 -19.32 -11.95
CA ASP A 298 -8.03 -19.27 -12.00
C ASP A 298 -7.49 -17.98 -12.64
N GLN A 299 -8.22 -17.37 -13.58
CA GLN A 299 -7.85 -16.12 -14.24
C GLN A 299 -8.35 -14.86 -13.50
N ILE A 300 -9.19 -15.02 -12.48
CA ILE A 300 -9.65 -13.90 -11.67
C ILE A 300 -8.54 -13.46 -10.72
N GLU A 301 -8.18 -12.19 -10.75
CA GLU A 301 -7.31 -11.57 -9.72
C GLU A 301 -8.17 -10.75 -8.76
N LEU A 302 -7.60 -10.31 -7.62
CA LEU A 302 -8.27 -9.43 -6.64
C LEU A 302 -9.08 -8.30 -7.30
N SER A 303 -8.51 -7.65 -8.31
CA SER A 303 -9.14 -6.53 -9.03
C SER A 303 -10.39 -6.89 -9.84
N SER A 304 -10.69 -8.17 -10.04
CA SER A 304 -11.93 -8.67 -10.65
C SER A 304 -12.80 -9.46 -9.66
N LEU A 305 -12.28 -9.79 -8.48
CA LEU A 305 -12.93 -10.69 -7.53
C LEU A 305 -14.24 -10.11 -7.00
N GLU A 306 -14.28 -8.81 -6.73
CA GLU A 306 -15.51 -8.11 -6.34
C GLU A 306 -16.61 -8.24 -7.40
N GLY A 307 -16.27 -8.05 -8.67
CA GLY A 307 -17.21 -8.16 -9.78
C GLY A 307 -17.73 -9.58 -9.98
N LEU A 308 -16.86 -10.58 -9.80
CA LEU A 308 -17.23 -11.99 -9.81
C LEU A 308 -18.23 -12.31 -8.70
N LEU A 309 -17.90 -11.97 -7.45
CA LEU A 309 -18.78 -12.22 -6.29
C LEU A 309 -20.14 -11.56 -6.46
N THR A 310 -20.15 -10.30 -6.91
CA THR A 310 -21.38 -9.56 -7.16
C THR A 310 -22.25 -10.25 -8.21
N LYS A 311 -21.67 -10.68 -9.34
CA LYS A 311 -22.44 -11.35 -10.39
C LYS A 311 -22.91 -12.74 -9.98
N PHE A 312 -22.11 -13.46 -9.20
CA PHE A 312 -22.54 -14.74 -8.64
C PHE A 312 -23.75 -14.56 -7.71
N ASP A 313 -23.73 -13.56 -6.83
CA ASP A 313 -24.84 -13.24 -5.92
C ASP A 313 -26.10 -12.78 -6.68
N GLU A 314 -25.95 -11.92 -7.70
CA GLU A 314 -27.06 -11.50 -8.56
C GLU A 314 -27.76 -12.71 -9.22
N PHE A 315 -27.00 -13.61 -9.86
CA PHE A 315 -27.59 -14.81 -10.48
C PHE A 315 -28.20 -15.77 -9.47
N MET A 316 -27.64 -15.86 -8.27
CA MET A 316 -28.24 -16.63 -7.19
C MET A 316 -29.60 -16.06 -6.77
N LEU A 317 -29.71 -14.74 -6.61
CA LEU A 317 -30.95 -14.06 -6.26
C LEU A 317 -32.00 -14.13 -7.37
N GLU A 318 -31.60 -14.03 -8.64
CA GLU A 318 -32.49 -14.25 -9.79
C GLU A 318 -33.06 -15.67 -9.81
N THR A 319 -32.19 -16.66 -9.60
CA THR A 319 -32.60 -18.08 -9.61
C THR A 319 -33.58 -18.39 -8.49
N LEU A 320 -33.49 -17.70 -7.33
CA LEU A 320 -34.52 -17.78 -6.28
C LEU A 320 -35.88 -17.21 -6.70
N GLN A 321 -35.90 -16.11 -7.47
CA GLN A 321 -37.15 -15.50 -7.95
C GLN A 321 -37.87 -16.41 -8.96
N ASP A 322 -37.12 -17.15 -9.75
CA ASP A 322 -37.62 -18.10 -10.74
C ASP A 322 -38.07 -19.45 -10.12
N GLY A 323 -38.09 -19.56 -8.79
CA GLY A 323 -38.52 -20.75 -8.06
C GLY A 323 -37.40 -21.75 -7.75
N GLY A 324 -36.14 -21.39 -8.02
CA GLY A 324 -34.97 -22.12 -7.59
C GLY A 324 -34.82 -22.13 -6.07
N ARG A 325 -34.08 -23.12 -5.54
CA ARG A 325 -33.98 -23.36 -4.08
C ARG A 325 -32.60 -23.08 -3.50
N PHE A 326 -31.63 -22.70 -4.32
CA PHE A 326 -30.26 -22.51 -3.86
C PHE A 326 -30.02 -21.08 -3.36
N PHE A 327 -29.47 -20.98 -2.15
CA PHE A 327 -29.01 -19.71 -1.57
C PHE A 327 -27.79 -19.95 -0.69
N SER A 328 -26.70 -19.22 -0.95
CA SER A 328 -25.50 -19.21 -0.13
C SER A 328 -25.48 -17.96 0.77
N PRO A 329 -25.75 -18.10 2.08
CA PRO A 329 -25.65 -16.97 3.00
C PRO A 329 -24.23 -16.42 3.10
N TRP A 330 -23.22 -17.24 2.82
CA TRP A 330 -21.81 -16.85 2.86
C TRP A 330 -21.46 -15.90 1.73
N ILE A 331 -21.84 -16.24 0.49
CA ILE A 331 -21.58 -15.38 -0.67
C ILE A 331 -22.34 -14.05 -0.51
N HIS A 332 -23.60 -14.10 -0.09
CA HIS A 332 -24.40 -12.90 0.09
C HIS A 332 -23.82 -11.96 1.16
N ASP A 333 -23.42 -12.51 2.32
CA ASP A 333 -22.81 -11.72 3.41
C ASP A 333 -21.43 -11.15 3.00
N ILE A 334 -20.64 -11.87 2.19
CA ILE A 334 -19.41 -11.34 1.61
C ILE A 334 -19.71 -10.18 0.64
N VAL A 335 -20.72 -10.31 -0.21
CA VAL A 335 -21.10 -9.29 -1.20
C VAL A 335 -21.60 -8.01 -0.55
N GLU A 336 -22.29 -8.11 0.59
CA GLU A 336 -22.67 -6.94 1.39
C GLU A 336 -21.46 -6.12 1.87
N GLU A 337 -20.28 -6.73 2.01
CA GLU A 337 -19.04 -6.12 2.54
C GLU A 337 -17.89 -6.07 1.51
N LYS A 338 -18.20 -6.28 0.22
CA LYS A 338 -17.21 -6.46 -0.85
C LYS A 338 -16.26 -5.28 -1.08
N GLU A 339 -16.62 -4.09 -0.61
CA GLU A 339 -15.80 -2.87 -0.72
C GLU A 339 -14.45 -3.01 -0.01
N PHE A 340 -14.34 -3.88 1.01
CA PHE A 340 -13.07 -4.15 1.68
C PHE A 340 -12.02 -4.77 0.74
N LEU A 341 -12.45 -5.47 -0.33
CA LEU A 341 -11.51 -5.99 -1.34
C LEU A 341 -10.83 -4.87 -2.15
N ARG A 342 -11.48 -3.71 -2.30
CA ARG A 342 -10.92 -2.59 -3.06
C ARG A 342 -9.67 -2.04 -2.39
N SER A 343 -9.72 -1.81 -1.08
CA SER A 343 -8.56 -1.28 -0.33
C SER A 343 -7.34 -2.21 -0.40
N LEU A 344 -7.56 -3.53 -0.45
CA LEU A 344 -6.47 -4.51 -0.54
C LEU A 344 -5.61 -4.36 -1.82
N THR A 345 -6.19 -3.81 -2.89
CA THR A 345 -5.48 -3.61 -4.17
C THR A 345 -4.24 -2.71 -4.00
N SER A 346 -4.33 -1.71 -3.13
CA SER A 346 -3.24 -0.75 -2.90
C SER A 346 -2.03 -1.40 -2.23
N ILE A 347 -2.25 -2.17 -1.16
CA ILE A 347 -1.19 -2.94 -0.51
C ILE A 347 -0.66 -4.04 -1.43
N ARG A 348 -1.53 -4.78 -2.13
CA ARG A 348 -1.12 -5.84 -3.08
C ARG A 348 -0.15 -5.30 -4.11
N ASN A 349 -0.51 -4.19 -4.77
CA ASN A 349 0.30 -3.59 -5.82
C ASN A 349 1.64 -3.06 -5.28
N ALA A 350 1.63 -2.44 -4.09
CA ALA A 350 2.86 -1.99 -3.45
C ALA A 350 3.80 -3.18 -3.13
N ALA A 351 3.26 -4.26 -2.55
CA ALA A 351 4.01 -5.46 -2.23
C ALA A 351 4.57 -6.15 -3.47
N ALA A 352 3.75 -6.31 -4.52
CA ALA A 352 4.13 -6.98 -5.76
C ALA A 352 5.20 -6.21 -6.57
N HIS A 353 5.24 -4.89 -6.46
CA HIS A 353 6.22 -4.04 -7.16
C HIS A 353 7.45 -3.66 -6.30
N ASP A 354 7.69 -4.39 -5.21
CA ASP A 354 8.82 -4.15 -4.30
C ASP A 354 8.88 -2.70 -3.79
N ARG A 355 7.75 -2.02 -3.60
CA ARG A 355 7.68 -0.69 -2.97
C ARG A 355 7.70 -0.81 -1.44
N PRO A 356 8.40 0.07 -0.69
CA PRO A 356 8.35 0.08 0.77
C PRO A 356 6.93 0.26 1.30
N ILE A 357 6.43 -0.63 2.16
CA ILE A 357 5.03 -0.56 2.66
C ILE A 357 4.90 0.17 3.99
N ILE A 358 5.84 -0.01 4.92
CA ILE A 358 5.84 0.69 6.21
C ILE A 358 5.77 2.23 6.00
N PRO A 359 6.54 2.84 5.09
CA PRO A 359 6.38 4.27 4.80
C PRO A 359 4.98 4.64 4.32
N LEU A 360 4.38 3.83 3.46
CA LEU A 360 3.03 4.07 2.94
C LEU A 360 1.95 3.95 4.04
N LEU A 361 2.14 3.09 5.03
CA LEU A 361 1.23 2.89 6.17
C LEU A 361 1.25 4.05 7.18
N PHE A 362 2.35 4.81 7.23
CA PHE A 362 2.59 5.77 8.30
C PHE A 362 2.92 7.19 7.85
N SER A 363 3.23 7.41 6.57
CA SER A 363 3.52 8.72 6.01
C SER A 363 2.26 9.40 5.50
N ASN A 364 1.98 10.59 6.03
CA ASN A 364 0.92 11.43 5.53
C ASN A 364 1.23 11.99 4.12
N GLU A 365 2.50 12.28 3.80
CA GLU A 365 2.86 12.87 2.50
C GLU A 365 2.76 11.89 1.32
N GLN A 366 2.97 10.59 1.58
CA GLN A 366 2.88 9.56 0.55
C GLN A 366 1.42 9.13 0.28
N ASN A 367 0.49 9.57 1.12
CA ASN A 367 -0.94 9.33 0.93
C ASN A 367 -1.60 10.52 0.18
N PRO A 368 -2.13 10.32 -1.04
CA PRO A 368 -2.79 11.39 -1.79
C PRO A 368 -4.00 12.00 -1.05
N ASN A 369 -4.62 11.28 -0.12
CA ASN A 369 -5.72 11.79 0.70
C ASN A 369 -5.26 12.70 1.85
N ASN A 370 -4.00 12.61 2.29
CA ASN A 370 -3.47 13.46 3.36
C ASN A 370 -2.90 14.77 2.80
N ILE A 371 -2.56 14.82 1.51
CA ILE A 371 -2.43 16.11 0.79
C ILE A 371 -3.76 16.89 0.83
N LEU A 372 -4.91 16.20 0.95
CA LEU A 372 -6.23 16.80 1.16
C LEU A 372 -6.53 17.10 2.64
N GLU A 373 -5.76 16.62 3.62
CA GLU A 373 -5.95 16.95 5.06
C GLU A 373 -5.63 18.43 5.35
N LEU A 374 -4.78 19.06 4.52
CA LEU A 374 -4.61 20.52 4.54
C LEU A 374 -5.86 21.28 4.06
N SER A 375 -6.84 20.59 3.46
CA SER A 375 -7.86 21.21 2.62
C SER A 375 -9.31 21.19 3.11
N MET A 376 -9.74 20.31 4.04
CA MET A 376 -11.20 20.08 4.19
C MET A 376 -11.74 19.65 5.57
N ASN A 377 -12.67 20.46 6.10
CA ASN A 377 -13.69 20.10 7.11
C ASN A 377 -14.79 19.15 6.56
N SER A 378 -14.73 18.69 5.30
CA SER A 378 -15.78 17.88 4.64
C SER A 378 -15.46 16.37 4.57
N MET A 379 -14.35 15.90 5.14
CA MET A 379 -13.99 14.48 5.19
C MET A 379 -14.87 13.65 6.14
N ASN A 380 -15.55 14.28 7.10
CA ASN A 380 -16.38 13.58 8.09
C ASN A 380 -17.50 12.73 7.45
N HIS A 381 -18.07 13.17 6.32
CA HIS A 381 -19.18 12.44 5.69
C HIS A 381 -18.79 11.09 5.09
N LYS A 382 -17.58 10.94 4.50
CA LYS A 382 -17.13 9.63 3.96
C LYS A 382 -16.71 8.65 5.06
N LEU A 383 -16.26 9.17 6.20
CA LEU A 383 -15.87 8.37 7.35
C LEU A 383 -17.07 7.61 7.93
N GLU A 384 -18.23 8.28 8.00
CA GLU A 384 -19.50 7.69 8.47
C GLU A 384 -20.07 6.64 7.49
N GLU A 385 -19.68 6.69 6.21
CA GLU A 385 -20.04 5.68 5.19
C GLU A 385 -19.22 4.39 5.31
N TRP A 386 -18.14 4.37 6.12
CA TRP A 386 -17.39 3.14 6.36
C TRP A 386 -18.26 2.16 7.16
N LYS A 387 -18.60 1.01 6.56
CA LYS A 387 -19.59 0.04 7.10
C LYS A 387 -19.30 -0.46 8.51
N VAL A 388 -18.04 -0.41 8.95
CA VAL A 388 -17.60 -0.82 10.28
C VAL A 388 -17.37 0.36 11.23
N TYR A 389 -17.56 1.62 10.81
CA TYR A 389 -17.29 2.83 11.60
C TYR A 389 -17.87 2.77 13.01
N ASN A 390 -19.19 2.53 13.12
CA ASN A 390 -19.88 2.49 14.41
C ASN A 390 -19.38 1.36 15.31
N THR A 391 -19.07 0.19 14.71
CA THR A 391 -18.54 -0.95 15.47
C THR A 391 -17.11 -0.68 15.93
N VAL A 392 -16.27 -0.06 15.08
CA VAL A 392 -14.91 0.34 15.42
C VAL A 392 -14.92 1.36 16.56
N LEU A 393 -15.75 2.39 16.46
CA LEU A 393 -15.91 3.42 17.50
C LEU A 393 -16.32 2.80 18.85
N MET A 394 -17.29 1.90 18.83
CA MET A 394 -17.74 1.17 20.01
C MET A 394 -16.61 0.30 20.60
N VAL A 395 -15.89 -0.48 19.78
CA VAL A 395 -14.79 -1.34 20.27
C VAL A 395 -13.65 -0.48 20.86
N LEU A 396 -13.31 0.66 20.25
CA LEU A 396 -12.28 1.56 20.79
C LEU A 396 -12.66 2.12 22.17
N GLN A 397 -13.93 2.47 22.37
CA GLN A 397 -14.41 3.01 23.64
C GLN A 397 -14.60 1.93 24.71
N GLU A 398 -15.20 0.79 24.35
CA GLU A 398 -15.56 -0.26 25.31
C GLU A 398 -14.38 -1.19 25.65
N GLU A 399 -13.55 -1.55 24.66
CA GLU A 399 -12.50 -2.56 24.82
C GLU A 399 -11.10 -1.95 24.90
N PHE A 400 -10.83 -0.86 24.18
CA PHE A 400 -9.55 -0.13 24.27
C PHE A 400 -9.60 1.04 25.26
N GLN A 401 -10.78 1.33 25.84
CA GLN A 401 -10.99 2.37 26.85
C GLN A 401 -10.55 3.78 26.41
N LEU A 402 -10.58 4.05 25.10
CA LEU A 402 -10.26 5.37 24.57
C LEU A 402 -11.43 6.34 24.78
N GLN A 403 -11.12 7.60 25.03
CA GLN A 403 -12.14 8.64 25.03
C GLN A 403 -12.72 8.82 23.62
N LYS A 404 -13.91 9.43 23.53
CA LYS A 404 -14.58 9.64 22.24
C LYS A 404 -13.70 10.39 21.24
N VAL A 405 -13.08 11.49 21.68
CA VAL A 405 -12.20 12.32 20.83
C VAL A 405 -10.99 11.51 20.34
N GLU A 406 -10.32 10.78 21.25
CA GLU A 406 -9.16 9.93 20.90
C GLU A 406 -9.55 8.81 19.93
N SER A 407 -10.75 8.26 20.08
CA SER A 407 -11.29 7.21 19.20
C SER A 407 -11.56 7.77 17.79
N GLU A 408 -12.15 8.95 17.71
CA GLU A 408 -12.43 9.65 16.44
C GLU A 408 -11.11 10.01 15.73
N GLU A 409 -10.12 10.52 16.45
CA GLU A 409 -8.77 10.79 15.92
C GLU A 409 -8.08 9.52 15.42
N TYR A 410 -8.21 8.41 16.16
CA TYR A 410 -7.66 7.13 15.74
C TYR A 410 -8.31 6.61 14.45
N ILE A 411 -9.65 6.64 14.40
CA ILE A 411 -10.41 6.21 13.23
C ILE A 411 -10.08 7.08 12.03
N PHE A 412 -9.98 8.39 12.21
CA PHE A 412 -9.59 9.32 11.16
C PHE A 412 -8.22 8.96 10.59
N SER A 413 -7.21 8.76 11.46
CA SER A 413 -5.86 8.35 11.05
C SER A 413 -5.83 6.99 10.36
N LEU A 414 -6.62 6.03 10.82
CA LEU A 414 -6.72 4.69 10.24
C LEU A 414 -7.38 4.73 8.86
N TYR A 415 -8.53 5.37 8.75
CA TYR A 415 -9.37 5.34 7.55
C TYR A 415 -8.80 6.18 6.40
N ASN A 416 -8.22 7.35 6.71
CA ASN A 416 -7.69 8.23 5.68
C ASN A 416 -6.44 7.67 5.01
N ASN A 417 -5.65 6.84 5.72
CA ASN A 417 -4.55 6.11 5.13
C ASN A 417 -5.04 4.83 4.46
N ILE A 418 -5.13 4.85 3.12
CA ILE A 418 -5.59 3.71 2.32
C ILE A 418 -4.82 2.42 2.58
N TYR A 419 -3.52 2.50 2.86
CA TYR A 419 -2.69 1.33 3.17
C TYR A 419 -3.01 0.85 4.58
N ARG A 420 -3.13 1.74 5.56
CA ARG A 420 -3.43 1.37 6.95
C ARG A 420 -4.84 0.79 7.09
N ARG A 421 -5.81 1.39 6.39
CA ARG A 421 -7.15 0.84 6.21
C ARG A 421 -7.12 -0.55 5.57
N ALA A 422 -6.34 -0.75 4.51
CA ALA A 422 -6.19 -2.06 3.88
C ALA A 422 -5.56 -3.11 4.81
N TRP A 423 -4.62 -2.72 5.68
CA TRP A 423 -4.09 -3.59 6.73
C TRP A 423 -5.17 -4.03 7.70
N PHE A 424 -6.00 -3.10 8.18
CA PHE A 424 -7.15 -3.41 9.02
C PHE A 424 -8.14 -4.35 8.30
N GLU A 425 -8.52 -4.01 7.07
CA GLU A 425 -9.54 -4.75 6.29
C GLU A 425 -9.07 -6.16 5.91
N LEU A 426 -7.77 -6.37 5.66
CA LEU A 426 -7.19 -7.70 5.46
C LEU A 426 -7.43 -8.59 6.68
N ASN A 427 -7.08 -8.09 7.87
CA ASN A 427 -7.25 -8.82 9.12
C ASN A 427 -8.73 -9.03 9.43
N PHE A 428 -9.56 -8.03 9.17
CA PHE A 428 -11.01 -8.14 9.32
C PHE A 428 -11.57 -9.26 8.42
N ILE A 429 -11.19 -9.33 7.14
CA ILE A 429 -11.68 -10.37 6.22
C ILE A 429 -11.30 -11.78 6.70
N TYR A 430 -10.06 -11.97 7.14
CA TYR A 430 -9.62 -13.27 7.66
C TYR A 430 -10.44 -13.71 8.87
N ASN A 431 -10.57 -12.83 9.86
CA ASN A 431 -11.30 -13.11 11.09
C ASN A 431 -12.82 -13.23 10.85
N ARG A 432 -13.39 -12.42 9.95
CA ARG A 432 -14.84 -12.33 9.72
C ARG A 432 -15.38 -13.36 8.76
N PHE A 433 -14.63 -13.68 7.71
CA PHE A 433 -15.11 -14.50 6.59
C PHE A 433 -14.29 -15.77 6.41
N VAL A 434 -12.97 -15.65 6.16
CA VAL A 434 -12.14 -16.82 5.77
C VAL A 434 -12.20 -17.92 6.84
N GLY A 435 -12.12 -17.54 8.12
CA GLY A 435 -12.22 -18.49 9.24
C GLY A 435 -13.54 -19.28 9.31
N LEU A 436 -14.59 -18.86 8.59
CA LEU A 436 -15.89 -19.54 8.59
C LEU A 436 -15.96 -20.72 7.61
N PHE A 437 -15.13 -20.75 6.56
CA PHE A 437 -15.23 -21.77 5.51
C PHE A 437 -13.87 -22.34 5.02
N GLU A 438 -12.74 -21.74 5.40
CA GLU A 438 -11.38 -22.19 5.03
C GLU A 438 -10.47 -22.30 6.28
N SER A 439 -10.73 -23.29 7.13
CA SER A 439 -10.09 -23.42 8.46
C SER A 439 -8.57 -23.60 8.40
N GLU A 440 -8.05 -24.41 7.47
CA GLU A 440 -6.62 -24.66 7.34
C GLU A 440 -5.87 -23.40 6.87
N LEU A 441 -6.41 -22.70 5.87
CA LEU A 441 -5.85 -21.42 5.42
C LEU A 441 -5.86 -20.38 6.54
N TYR A 442 -6.96 -20.29 7.30
CA TYR A 442 -7.06 -19.38 8.45
C TYR A 442 -6.02 -19.70 9.52
N LYS A 443 -5.82 -20.99 9.84
CA LYS A 443 -4.79 -21.42 10.78
C LYS A 443 -3.38 -21.05 10.29
N THR A 444 -3.05 -21.33 9.03
CA THR A 444 -1.77 -20.93 8.43
C THR A 444 -1.58 -19.41 8.45
N PHE A 445 -2.64 -18.64 8.23
CA PHE A 445 -2.61 -17.19 8.36
C PHE A 445 -2.24 -16.75 9.78
N LEU A 446 -2.88 -17.32 10.81
CA LEU A 446 -2.59 -17.01 12.22
C LEU A 446 -1.15 -17.40 12.60
N GLU A 447 -0.66 -18.55 12.16
CA GLU A 447 0.73 -18.99 12.38
C GLU A 447 1.73 -18.01 11.76
N ASN A 448 1.50 -17.59 10.51
CA ASN A 448 2.33 -16.60 9.83
C ASN A 448 2.24 -15.22 10.51
N LEU A 449 1.05 -14.84 10.99
CA LEU A 449 0.84 -13.60 11.71
C LEU A 449 1.58 -13.59 13.06
N GLU A 450 1.59 -14.72 13.77
CA GLU A 450 2.41 -14.88 14.98
C GLU A 450 3.88 -14.67 14.65
N GLN A 451 4.38 -15.21 13.54
CA GLN A 451 5.79 -15.00 13.14
C GLN A 451 6.11 -13.52 12.91
N VAL A 452 5.17 -12.74 12.38
CA VAL A 452 5.32 -11.29 12.11
C VAL A 452 5.39 -10.46 13.41
N PHE A 453 4.63 -10.85 14.44
CA PHE A 453 4.52 -10.09 15.70
C PHE A 453 5.33 -10.68 16.87
N SER A 454 5.79 -11.92 16.80
CA SER A 454 6.43 -12.63 17.92
C SER A 454 7.83 -12.11 18.23
N ASN A 455 8.23 -12.20 19.50
CA ASN A 455 9.61 -11.92 19.92
C ASN A 455 10.53 -13.15 19.79
N LYS A 456 9.97 -14.32 19.45
CA LYS A 456 10.74 -15.57 19.30
C LYS A 456 11.51 -15.55 17.99
N LYS A 457 12.84 -15.65 18.02
CA LYS A 457 13.68 -15.80 16.82
C LYS A 457 13.84 -17.27 16.49
N TYR A 458 13.42 -17.66 15.29
CA TYR A 458 13.58 -19.03 14.79
C TYR A 458 14.82 -19.18 13.89
N ASP A 459 15.28 -18.08 13.26
CA ASP A 459 16.48 -18.00 12.40
C ASP A 459 17.08 -16.58 12.45
N GLU A 460 18.36 -16.41 12.12
CA GLU A 460 19.05 -15.12 12.00
C GLU A 460 18.46 -14.21 10.90
N LYS A 461 17.74 -14.80 9.94
CA LYS A 461 17.06 -14.09 8.83
C LYS A 461 15.57 -13.80 9.09
N ASP A 462 15.08 -14.10 10.29
CA ASP A 462 13.70 -13.90 10.68
C ASP A 462 13.48 -12.49 11.22
N TYR A 463 13.19 -11.55 10.32
CA TYR A 463 12.97 -10.13 10.63
C TYR A 463 11.49 -9.82 10.89
N LYS A 464 11.20 -9.21 12.05
CA LYS A 464 9.84 -9.06 12.57
C LYS A 464 9.49 -7.61 12.85
N LEU A 465 8.19 -7.32 12.99
CA LEU A 465 7.74 -5.95 13.26
C LEU A 465 8.24 -5.45 14.63
N VAL A 466 8.41 -6.34 15.60
CA VAL A 466 8.95 -5.97 16.92
C VAL A 466 10.44 -5.61 16.88
N ASP A 467 11.17 -6.03 15.84
CA ASP A 467 12.58 -5.67 15.65
C ASP A 467 12.73 -4.25 15.07
N ILE A 468 11.64 -3.54 14.77
CA ILE A 468 11.71 -2.17 14.23
C ILE A 468 12.42 -1.27 15.25
N PRO A 469 13.49 -0.56 14.86
CA PRO A 469 14.15 0.37 15.76
C PRO A 469 13.17 1.44 16.25
N ASP A 470 13.32 1.88 17.50
CA ASP A 470 12.55 3.02 18.01
C ASP A 470 13.01 4.31 17.32
N THR A 471 12.41 4.57 16.16
CA THR A 471 12.67 5.65 15.20
C THR A 471 11.90 6.93 15.52
N LYS A 472 10.97 6.84 16.48
CA LYS A 472 10.13 7.96 16.92
C LYS A 472 10.46 8.46 18.32
N MET A 473 11.38 7.80 19.01
CA MET A 473 11.60 8.00 20.45
C MET A 473 10.27 7.85 21.22
N SER A 474 9.60 6.70 21.01
CA SER A 474 8.23 6.41 21.45
C SER A 474 8.04 6.69 22.94
N ASP A 475 9.00 6.27 23.78
CA ASP A 475 8.97 6.51 25.22
C ASP A 475 9.06 8.00 25.58
N ALA A 476 9.93 8.75 24.91
CA ALA A 476 10.18 10.17 25.20
C ALA A 476 9.08 11.08 24.63
N THR A 477 8.44 10.66 23.54
CA THR A 477 7.35 11.38 22.89
C THR A 477 5.97 10.95 23.40
N HIS A 478 5.91 9.90 24.22
CA HIS A 478 4.69 9.19 24.62
C HIS A 478 3.82 8.78 23.41
N SER A 479 4.45 8.57 22.26
CA SER A 479 3.78 8.12 21.05
C SER A 479 3.87 6.60 20.94
N LYS A 480 2.90 5.99 20.27
CA LYS A 480 2.96 4.56 19.96
C LYS A 480 4.00 4.30 18.88
N SER A 481 4.82 3.27 19.09
CA SER A 481 5.73 2.74 18.09
C SER A 481 4.96 2.18 16.88
N ILE A 482 5.67 2.00 15.76
CA ILE A 482 5.10 1.40 14.54
C ILE A 482 4.51 0.01 14.83
N TYR A 483 5.25 -0.80 15.60
CA TYR A 483 4.80 -2.13 16.02
C TYR A 483 3.48 -2.07 16.80
N GLU A 484 3.39 -1.20 17.80
CA GLU A 484 2.19 -1.07 18.64
C GLU A 484 0.97 -0.62 17.82
N ILE A 485 1.17 0.30 16.86
CA ILE A 485 0.08 0.74 15.98
C ILE A 485 -0.41 -0.40 15.09
N LEU A 486 0.48 -1.12 14.41
CA LEU A 486 0.08 -2.25 13.56
C LEU A 486 -0.58 -3.38 14.36
N LYS A 487 -0.10 -3.62 15.59
CA LYS A 487 -0.69 -4.60 16.50
C LYS A 487 -2.07 -4.15 16.97
N MET A 488 -2.25 -2.87 17.27
CA MET A 488 -3.54 -2.30 17.64
C MET A 488 -4.54 -2.38 16.49
N ASP A 489 -4.13 -2.04 15.25
CA ASP A 489 -4.97 -2.16 14.05
C ASP A 489 -5.44 -3.62 13.84
N TYR A 490 -4.54 -4.60 14.00
CA TYR A 490 -4.89 -6.02 13.96
C TYR A 490 -5.92 -6.39 15.04
N THR A 491 -5.63 -6.10 16.31
CA THR A 491 -6.50 -6.47 17.44
C THR A 491 -7.87 -5.81 17.31
N LEU A 492 -7.92 -4.58 16.81
CA LEU A 492 -9.16 -3.88 16.53
C LEU A 492 -9.96 -4.59 15.43
N ALA A 493 -9.31 -5.00 14.33
CA ALA A 493 -9.96 -5.73 13.25
C ALA A 493 -10.54 -7.08 13.71
N GLU A 494 -9.78 -7.82 14.52
CA GLU A 494 -10.21 -9.09 15.14
C GLU A 494 -11.46 -8.88 16.01
N LYS A 495 -11.43 -7.93 16.95
CA LYS A 495 -12.57 -7.63 17.84
C LYS A 495 -13.80 -7.16 17.10
N VAL A 496 -13.63 -6.32 16.09
CA VAL A 496 -14.73 -5.84 15.22
C VAL A 496 -15.33 -7.00 14.43
N ALA A 497 -14.49 -7.90 13.88
CA ALA A 497 -14.95 -9.10 13.19
C ALA A 497 -15.72 -10.04 14.13
N GLU A 498 -15.21 -10.31 15.33
CA GLU A 498 -15.89 -11.12 16.33
C GLU A 498 -17.24 -10.53 16.72
N HIS A 499 -17.32 -9.22 16.93
CA HIS A 499 -18.57 -8.55 17.25
C HIS A 499 -19.60 -8.76 16.14
N LYS A 500 -19.21 -8.56 14.88
CA LYS A 500 -20.05 -8.78 13.70
C LYS A 500 -20.53 -10.23 13.62
N GLN A 501 -19.65 -11.21 13.86
CA GLN A 501 -20.02 -12.63 13.86
C GLN A 501 -20.96 -13.00 15.01
N LYS A 502 -20.72 -12.50 16.22
CA LYS A 502 -21.50 -12.89 17.41
C LYS A 502 -22.86 -12.20 17.47
N LYS A 503 -22.96 -10.93 17.04
CA LYS A 503 -24.17 -10.10 17.24
C LYS A 503 -24.98 -9.84 15.98
N GLU A 504 -24.35 -9.75 14.81
CA GLU A 504 -25.04 -9.37 13.57
C GLU A 504 -25.31 -10.56 12.65
N LEU A 505 -24.32 -11.45 12.47
CA LEU A 505 -24.46 -12.60 11.58
C LEU A 505 -25.67 -13.51 11.91
N PRO A 506 -26.01 -13.84 13.18
CA PRO A 506 -27.19 -14.66 13.47
C PRO A 506 -28.51 -14.01 12.99
N LYS A 507 -28.61 -12.68 13.11
CA LYS A 507 -29.78 -11.91 12.66
C LYS A 507 -29.85 -11.87 11.13
N LYS A 508 -28.70 -11.71 10.48
CA LYS A 508 -28.58 -11.78 9.01
C LYS A 508 -29.00 -13.17 8.50
N LEU A 509 -28.49 -14.24 9.10
CA LEU A 509 -28.83 -15.62 8.74
C LEU A 509 -30.35 -15.90 8.88
N GLU A 510 -31.01 -15.38 9.91
CA GLU A 510 -32.47 -15.50 10.04
C GLU A 510 -33.21 -14.77 8.90
N LYS A 511 -32.78 -13.56 8.55
CA LYS A 511 -33.33 -12.81 7.41
C LYS A 511 -33.11 -13.56 6.10
N TYR A 512 -31.92 -14.12 5.90
CA TYR A 512 -31.55 -14.87 4.71
C TYR A 512 -32.33 -16.17 4.58
N ALA A 513 -32.58 -16.88 5.68
CA ALA A 513 -33.42 -18.07 5.68
C ALA A 513 -34.86 -17.76 5.24
N LYS A 514 -35.42 -16.62 5.65
CA LYS A 514 -36.75 -16.16 5.18
C LYS A 514 -36.75 -15.88 3.67
N LEU A 515 -35.70 -15.23 3.19
CA LEU A 515 -35.51 -14.94 1.76
C LEU A 515 -35.41 -16.21 0.92
N ALA A 516 -34.64 -17.20 1.36
CA ALA A 516 -34.51 -18.50 0.69
C ALA A 516 -35.81 -19.34 0.67
N CYS A 517 -36.75 -19.08 1.60
CA CYS A 517 -38.04 -19.80 1.67
C CYS A 517 -39.18 -19.11 0.90
N GLY A 518 -38.91 -18.04 0.15
CA GLY A 518 -39.94 -17.27 -0.57
C GLY A 518 -40.97 -16.59 0.36
N LYS A 519 -40.61 -16.38 1.64
CA LYS A 519 -41.46 -15.72 2.64
C LYS A 519 -40.98 -14.30 2.86
N ILE A 520 -41.34 -13.40 1.95
CA ILE A 520 -41.34 -11.95 2.17
C ILE A 520 -42.75 -11.44 1.97
#